data_AF-A0A3P8R4W9-F1
#
_entry.id   AF-A0A3P8R4W9-F1
#
_cell.length_a   1.000
_cell.length_b   1.000
_cell.length_c   1.000
_cell.angle_alpha   90.00
_cell.angle_beta   90.00
_cell.angle_gamma   90.00
#
_symmetry.space_group_name_H-M   'P 1'
#
loop_
_entity.id
_entity.type
_entity.pdbx_description
1 polymer ?
#
loop_
_entity_poly.entity_id
_entity_poly.type
_entity_poly.pdbx_seq_one_letter_code
_entity_poly.pdbx_strand_id
1 'polypeptide(L)'
;MYAMWRLQVALCTLSVLSLSSGGESKARSCSEVRQAYNAKGFSLVNVPHQEISGEHLRVCPQGYTCCTSEMEDKLNQQSKLEFEKLVEESSHKMRTTFVSRHKKFDEFFLELLDNSEKSLNSMFTRTYGKLYMQNSEVFQDLFTELKRYYTGGNVNLEEMLNDFWSRLLERMFQLLNSQYHFTDDYLECVSKYTDQLKPFGDIPRKLKAQVTRAFIAARTFVQGLMVGREVANRVAKVNVAPACVKALTRMLYCPYCRGMPGLKPCPNYCHNVMRGCLANQADLDSEWNLFIGD
;
A
#
# COMPACT_ATOMS: atom_id res chain seq x y z
N MET A 1 18.61 22.09 -61.35
CA MET A 1 18.79 23.18 -62.34
C MET A 1 17.69 24.21 -62.11
N TYR A 2 18.06 25.33 -61.49
CA TYR A 2 17.44 26.65 -61.47
C TYR A 2 15.92 26.82 -61.35
N ALA A 3 15.55 27.28 -60.15
CA ALA A 3 14.50 28.29 -59.98
C ALA A 3 14.78 29.53 -60.84
N MET A 4 13.74 30.08 -61.49
CA MET A 4 13.63 31.49 -61.86
C MET A 4 12.13 31.87 -61.79
N TRP A 5 11.72 32.66 -60.80
CA TRP A 5 11.60 34.14 -60.84
C TRP A 5 10.35 34.59 -61.62
N ARG A 6 9.22 34.87 -60.96
CA ARG A 6 8.82 36.11 -60.24
C ARG A 6 8.54 37.32 -61.15
N LEU A 7 7.35 37.89 -60.89
CA LEU A 7 6.88 39.28 -61.06
C LEU A 7 6.29 39.74 -62.41
N GLN A 8 4.97 39.95 -62.40
CA GLN A 8 4.19 41.13 -62.86
C GLN A 8 2.82 41.03 -62.15
N VAL A 9 2.60 41.52 -60.93
CA VAL A 9 2.34 42.89 -60.43
C VAL A 9 1.22 43.66 -61.16
N ALA A 10 0.12 43.79 -60.41
CA ALA A 10 -0.85 44.90 -60.34
C ALA A 10 -1.82 45.14 -61.50
N LEU A 11 -3.12 44.91 -61.24
CA LEU A 11 -4.18 45.93 -61.15
C LEU A 11 -5.56 45.27 -61.28
N CYS A 12 -6.29 45.14 -60.17
CA CYS A 12 -7.76 45.20 -60.12
C CYS A 12 -8.18 45.40 -58.67
N THR A 13 -7.96 46.61 -58.18
CA THR A 13 -8.65 47.17 -57.02
C THR A 13 -10.01 47.71 -57.43
N LEU A 14 -10.95 47.65 -56.47
CA LEU A 14 -12.30 48.24 -56.40
C LEU A 14 -13.42 47.29 -56.84
N SER A 15 -14.53 47.05 -56.12
CA SER A 15 -15.03 47.47 -54.81
C SER A 15 -16.40 46.80 -54.61
N VAL A 16 -16.87 46.72 -53.35
CA VAL A 16 -18.27 46.55 -52.90
C VAL A 16 -18.87 45.16 -53.17
N LEU A 17 -19.25 44.33 -52.19
CA LEU A 17 -20.14 44.61 -51.06
C LEU A 17 -19.73 43.85 -49.81
N SER A 18 -19.44 44.62 -48.77
CA SER A 18 -19.56 44.25 -47.37
C SER A 18 -21.00 43.82 -47.06
N LEU A 19 -21.25 42.51 -47.04
CA LEU A 19 -22.28 41.93 -46.18
C LEU A 19 -21.64 41.74 -44.81
N SER A 20 -21.61 42.82 -44.04
CA SER A 20 -21.58 42.72 -42.59
C SER A 20 -22.90 42.10 -42.16
N SER A 21 -22.99 40.77 -42.19
CA SER A 21 -23.92 40.08 -41.31
C SER A 21 -23.42 40.34 -39.90
N GLY A 22 -23.92 41.43 -39.29
CA GLY A 22 -24.04 41.51 -37.85
C GLY A 22 -24.96 40.38 -37.42
N GLY A 23 -24.41 39.16 -37.40
CA GLY A 23 -24.98 38.10 -36.61
C GLY A 23 -24.79 38.56 -35.18
N GLU A 24 -25.83 39.16 -34.60
CA GLU A 24 -26.06 39.03 -33.16
C GLU A 24 -25.85 37.54 -32.86
N SER A 25 -24.71 37.21 -32.27
CA SER A 25 -24.43 35.87 -31.80
C SER A 25 -25.47 35.62 -30.72
N LYS A 26 -26.62 35.03 -31.10
CA LYS A 26 -27.64 34.58 -30.16
C LYS A 26 -26.90 33.81 -29.07
N ALA A 27 -26.93 34.32 -27.86
CA ALA A 27 -26.25 33.72 -26.73
C ALA A 27 -26.68 32.24 -26.66
N ARG A 28 -25.71 31.32 -26.72
CA ARG A 28 -26.03 29.89 -26.77
C ARG A 28 -26.68 29.51 -25.44
N SER A 29 -27.66 28.60 -25.52
CA SER A 29 -28.41 28.12 -24.36
C SER A 29 -27.53 27.24 -23.47
N CYS A 30 -27.60 27.43 -22.15
CA CYS A 30 -26.95 26.56 -21.16
C CYS A 30 -27.85 25.42 -20.67
N SER A 31 -28.96 25.13 -21.37
CA SER A 31 -29.95 24.12 -20.96
C SER A 31 -29.35 22.73 -20.72
N GLU A 32 -28.47 22.27 -21.61
CA GLU A 32 -27.81 20.95 -21.47
C GLU A 32 -26.88 20.91 -20.26
N VAL A 33 -26.14 21.99 -20.01
CA VAL A 33 -25.24 22.13 -18.86
C VAL A 33 -26.04 22.12 -17.56
N ARG A 34 -27.17 22.85 -17.52
CA ARG A 34 -28.09 22.84 -16.37
C ARG A 34 -28.58 21.43 -16.06
N GLN A 35 -29.04 20.70 -17.08
CA GLN A 35 -29.51 19.33 -16.89
C GLN A 35 -28.39 18.42 -16.38
N ALA A 36 -27.20 18.47 -16.98
CA ALA A 36 -26.06 17.65 -16.58
C ALA A 36 -25.52 18.00 -15.18
N TYR A 37 -25.55 19.27 -14.81
CA TYR A 37 -25.16 19.75 -13.48
C TYR A 37 -26.15 19.32 -12.40
N ASN A 38 -27.45 19.40 -12.68
CA ASN A 38 -28.50 18.88 -11.80
C ASN A 38 -28.44 17.34 -11.67
N ALA A 39 -28.12 16.62 -12.75
CA ALA A 39 -27.95 15.16 -12.71
C ALA A 39 -26.78 14.72 -11.81
N LYS A 40 -25.80 15.60 -11.55
CA LYS A 40 -24.73 15.40 -10.57
C LYS A 40 -25.15 15.74 -9.13
N GLY A 41 -26.39 16.19 -8.91
CA GLY A 41 -26.94 16.53 -7.60
C GLY A 41 -26.67 17.97 -7.15
N PHE A 42 -26.20 18.85 -8.04
CA PHE A 42 -25.94 20.24 -7.69
C PHE A 42 -27.18 21.13 -7.88
N SER A 43 -27.30 22.14 -7.01
CA SER A 43 -28.36 23.15 -7.09
C SER A 43 -28.25 24.04 -8.33
N LEU A 44 -29.40 24.35 -8.93
CA LEU A 44 -29.51 25.20 -10.12
C LEU A 44 -29.57 26.71 -9.82
N VAL A 45 -29.54 27.11 -8.53
CA VAL A 45 -29.83 28.48 -8.08
C VAL A 45 -28.92 29.55 -8.68
N ASN A 46 -27.71 29.20 -9.12
CA ASN A 46 -26.74 30.13 -9.72
C ASN A 46 -26.18 29.64 -11.07
N VAL A 47 -26.96 28.83 -11.80
CA VAL A 47 -26.56 28.38 -13.14
C VAL A 47 -27.12 29.35 -14.18
N PRO A 48 -26.31 29.88 -15.11
CA PRO A 48 -26.79 30.73 -16.19
C PRO A 48 -27.82 30.01 -17.09
N HIS A 49 -28.76 30.77 -17.65
CA HIS A 49 -29.67 30.26 -18.70
C HIS A 49 -29.04 30.35 -20.09
N GLN A 50 -28.16 31.33 -20.30
CA GLN A 50 -27.43 31.60 -21.53
C GLN A 50 -25.95 31.80 -21.20
N GLU A 51 -25.07 31.66 -22.20
CA GLU A 51 -23.64 31.91 -22.04
C GLU A 51 -23.35 33.32 -21.51
N ILE A 52 -22.46 33.40 -20.52
CA ILE A 52 -21.96 34.65 -19.92
C ILE A 52 -20.46 34.83 -20.23
N SER A 53 -19.91 36.02 -19.99
CA SER A 53 -18.45 36.22 -20.01
C SER A 53 -17.78 35.39 -18.93
N GLY A 54 -16.69 34.70 -19.26
CA GLY A 54 -15.95 33.79 -18.37
C GLY A 54 -14.65 34.37 -17.81
N GLU A 55 -14.51 35.69 -17.73
CA GLU A 55 -13.33 36.35 -17.14
C GLU A 55 -13.10 35.95 -15.66
N HIS A 56 -14.16 35.55 -14.95
CA HIS A 56 -14.09 35.08 -13.56
C HIS A 56 -13.51 33.67 -13.40
N LEU A 57 -13.35 32.90 -14.48
CA LEU A 57 -12.87 31.52 -14.42
C LEU A 57 -11.38 31.44 -14.06
N ARG A 58 -11.04 30.56 -13.12
CA ARG A 58 -9.67 30.35 -12.62
C ARG A 58 -9.03 29.08 -13.12
N VAL A 59 -9.84 28.06 -13.44
CA VAL A 59 -9.38 26.73 -13.84
C VAL A 59 -9.65 26.51 -15.31
N CYS A 60 -10.89 26.72 -15.73
CA CYS A 60 -11.31 26.59 -17.11
C CYS A 60 -10.78 27.74 -17.97
N PRO A 61 -10.52 27.49 -19.27
CA PRO A 61 -10.05 28.55 -20.15
C PRO A 61 -11.10 29.66 -20.27
N GLN A 62 -10.66 30.91 -20.20
CA GLN A 62 -11.50 32.10 -20.30
C GLN A 62 -12.12 32.22 -21.69
N GLY A 63 -13.38 32.68 -21.75
CA GLY A 63 -14.22 32.77 -22.94
C GLY A 63 -15.70 32.79 -22.57
N TYR A 64 -16.61 32.66 -23.53
CA TYR A 64 -18.03 32.46 -23.22
C TYR A 64 -18.25 31.15 -22.48
N THR A 65 -19.05 31.18 -21.41
CA THR A 65 -19.19 30.07 -20.46
C THR A 65 -20.61 29.92 -19.92
N CYS A 66 -20.97 28.69 -19.58
CA CYS A 66 -22.16 28.33 -18.81
C CYS A 66 -21.88 28.11 -17.32
N CYS A 67 -20.67 28.41 -16.84
CA CYS A 67 -20.28 28.27 -15.44
C CYS A 67 -20.06 29.62 -14.76
N THR A 68 -20.62 29.79 -13.56
CA THR A 68 -20.22 30.82 -12.60
C THR A 68 -18.99 30.38 -11.80
N SER A 69 -18.37 31.28 -11.04
CA SER A 69 -17.26 30.93 -10.14
C SER A 69 -17.66 29.83 -9.15
N GLU A 70 -18.87 29.91 -8.58
CA GLU A 70 -19.36 28.91 -7.64
C GLU A 70 -19.53 27.52 -8.30
N MET A 71 -19.99 27.48 -9.56
CA MET A 71 -20.06 26.24 -10.31
C MET A 71 -18.66 25.66 -10.56
N GLU A 72 -17.71 26.50 -10.96
CA GLU A 72 -16.32 26.06 -11.18
C GLU A 72 -15.71 25.49 -9.89
N ASP A 73 -15.92 26.14 -8.75
CA ASP A 73 -15.43 25.67 -7.45
C ASP A 73 -16.06 24.32 -7.03
N LYS A 74 -17.37 24.15 -7.22
CA LYS A 74 -18.07 22.88 -6.94
C LYS A 74 -17.62 21.75 -7.86
N LEU A 75 -17.49 22.02 -9.16
CA LEU A 75 -16.97 21.04 -10.13
C LEU A 75 -15.50 20.70 -9.83
N ASN A 76 -14.73 21.65 -9.32
CA ASN A 76 -13.36 21.44 -8.89
C ASN A 76 -13.26 20.57 -7.63
N GLN A 77 -14.18 20.72 -6.69
CA GLN A 77 -14.27 19.80 -5.56
C GLN A 77 -14.75 18.40 -5.99
N GLN A 78 -15.69 18.34 -6.93
CA GLN A 78 -16.22 17.07 -7.45
C GLN A 78 -15.15 16.24 -8.16
N SER A 79 -14.30 16.86 -8.98
CA SER A 79 -13.21 16.17 -9.68
C SER A 79 -12.22 15.54 -8.72
N LYS A 80 -11.91 16.24 -7.62
CA LYS A 80 -11.09 15.72 -6.53
C LYS A 80 -11.74 14.48 -5.90
N LEU A 81 -13.00 14.58 -5.48
CA LEU A 81 -13.70 13.48 -4.79
C LEU A 81 -13.84 12.24 -5.69
N GLU A 82 -14.13 12.43 -6.98
CA GLU A 82 -14.21 11.34 -7.94
C GLU A 82 -12.85 10.65 -8.14
N PHE A 83 -11.78 11.42 -8.23
CA PHE A 83 -10.43 10.85 -8.31
C PHE A 83 -10.03 10.10 -7.05
N GLU A 84 -10.25 10.67 -5.85
CA GLU A 84 -9.96 10.02 -4.57
C GLU A 84 -10.73 8.70 -4.44
N LYS A 85 -12.00 8.69 -4.83
CA LYS A 85 -12.82 7.47 -4.86
C LYS A 85 -12.25 6.42 -5.82
N LEU A 86 -11.84 6.81 -7.03
CA LEU A 86 -11.25 5.88 -8.00
C LEU A 86 -9.95 5.26 -7.49
N VAL A 87 -9.09 6.04 -6.81
CA VAL A 87 -7.85 5.53 -6.20
C VAL A 87 -8.16 4.58 -5.03
N GLU A 88 -9.13 4.93 -4.18
CA GLU A 88 -9.59 4.07 -3.08
C GLU A 88 -10.13 2.73 -3.61
N GLU A 89 -10.99 2.76 -4.62
CA GLU A 89 -11.58 1.56 -5.24
C GLU A 89 -10.52 0.72 -5.96
N SER A 90 -9.62 1.34 -6.71
CA SER A 90 -8.56 0.63 -7.44
C SER A 90 -7.54 -0.03 -6.50
N SER A 91 -7.25 0.60 -5.36
CA SER A 91 -6.32 0.07 -4.35
C SER A 91 -6.96 -0.96 -3.39
N HIS A 92 -8.29 -1.05 -3.35
CA HIS A 92 -9.03 -1.87 -2.39
C HIS A 92 -8.60 -3.34 -2.39
N LYS A 93 -8.48 -3.96 -3.58
CA LYS A 93 -8.11 -5.37 -3.71
C LYS A 93 -6.71 -5.64 -3.15
N MET A 94 -5.75 -4.77 -3.45
CA MET A 94 -4.38 -4.89 -2.97
C MET A 94 -4.35 -4.79 -1.44
N ARG A 95 -4.96 -3.74 -0.88
CA ARG A 95 -5.02 -3.51 0.58
C ARG A 95 -5.67 -4.67 1.32
N THR A 96 -6.84 -5.11 0.87
CA THR A 96 -7.58 -6.23 1.50
C THR A 96 -6.80 -7.55 1.39
N THR A 97 -6.06 -7.75 0.30
CA THR A 97 -5.18 -8.92 0.15
C THR A 97 -4.09 -8.91 1.22
N PHE A 98 -3.34 -7.82 1.39
CA PHE A 98 -2.32 -7.76 2.44
C PHE A 98 -2.89 -7.93 3.84
N VAL A 99 -4.04 -7.30 4.15
CA VAL A 99 -4.71 -7.48 5.45
C VAL A 99 -5.06 -8.95 5.68
N SER A 100 -5.69 -9.60 4.70
CA SER A 100 -6.12 -10.99 4.81
C SER A 100 -4.94 -11.95 4.90
N ARG A 101 -3.92 -11.77 4.07
CA ARG A 101 -2.74 -12.64 4.04
C ARG A 101 -1.90 -12.49 5.30
N HIS A 102 -1.63 -11.26 5.74
CA HIS A 102 -0.97 -11.01 7.02
C HIS A 102 -1.66 -11.77 8.15
N LYS A 103 -2.98 -11.57 8.31
CA LYS A 103 -3.75 -12.23 9.36
C LYS A 103 -3.66 -13.76 9.28
N LYS A 104 -3.87 -14.34 8.10
CA LYS A 104 -3.86 -15.80 7.92
C LYS A 104 -2.50 -16.43 8.24
N PHE A 105 -1.41 -15.82 7.79
CA PHE A 105 -0.08 -16.36 8.06
C PHE A 105 0.33 -16.15 9.51
N ASP A 106 -0.06 -15.03 10.12
CA ASP A 106 0.20 -14.77 11.52
C ASP A 106 -0.49 -15.79 12.44
N GLU A 107 -1.78 -16.02 12.22
CA GLU A 107 -2.56 -17.06 12.91
C GLU A 107 -1.95 -18.45 12.69
N PHE A 108 -1.60 -18.79 11.45
CA PHE A 108 -1.02 -20.09 11.11
C PHE A 108 0.28 -20.38 11.87
N PHE A 109 1.23 -19.44 11.92
CA PHE A 109 2.51 -19.67 12.60
C PHE A 109 2.36 -19.73 14.12
N LEU A 110 1.48 -18.91 14.71
CA LEU A 110 1.18 -18.97 16.14
C LEU A 110 0.51 -20.30 16.52
N GLU A 111 -0.46 -20.76 15.72
CA GLU A 111 -1.09 -22.07 15.90
C GLU A 111 -0.09 -23.21 15.73
N LEU A 112 0.84 -23.13 14.77
CA LEU A 112 1.87 -24.14 14.59
C LEU A 112 2.77 -24.26 15.83
N LEU A 113 3.13 -23.14 16.45
CA LEU A 113 3.92 -23.11 17.70
C LEU A 113 3.14 -23.70 18.87
N ASP A 114 1.89 -23.29 19.04
CA ASP A 114 1.03 -23.78 20.10
C ASP A 114 0.74 -25.28 19.98
N ASN A 115 0.47 -25.77 18.77
CA ASN A 115 0.27 -27.18 18.50
C ASN A 115 1.55 -28.00 18.71
N SER A 116 2.71 -27.44 18.37
CA SER A 116 4.01 -28.09 18.61
C SER A 116 4.30 -28.22 20.11
N GLU A 117 4.01 -27.18 20.89
CA GLU A 117 4.13 -27.19 22.35
C GLU A 117 3.21 -28.23 22.99
N LYS A 118 1.93 -28.23 22.61
CA LYS A 118 0.93 -29.20 23.09
C LYS A 118 1.31 -30.63 22.72
N SER A 119 1.79 -30.85 21.50
CA SER A 119 2.23 -32.16 21.02
C SER A 119 3.43 -32.68 21.81
N LEU A 120 4.45 -31.83 22.02
CA LEU A 120 5.61 -32.16 22.84
C LEU A 120 5.18 -32.49 24.26
N ASN A 121 4.37 -31.63 24.88
CA ASN A 121 3.90 -31.82 26.26
C ASN A 121 3.12 -33.12 26.43
N SER A 122 2.20 -33.42 25.49
CA SER A 122 1.42 -34.67 25.50
C SER A 122 2.32 -35.89 25.35
N MET A 123 3.23 -35.87 24.37
CA MET A 123 4.13 -36.99 24.11
C MET A 123 5.08 -37.23 25.28
N PHE A 124 5.70 -36.18 25.81
CA PHE A 124 6.67 -36.29 26.90
C PHE A 124 6.01 -36.68 28.22
N THR A 125 4.79 -36.19 28.50
CA THR A 125 4.01 -36.65 29.66
C THR A 125 3.72 -38.14 29.56
N ARG A 126 3.36 -38.65 28.37
CA ARG A 126 3.10 -40.09 28.17
C ARG A 126 4.36 -40.94 28.25
N THR A 127 5.49 -40.46 27.73
CA THR A 127 6.73 -41.25 27.65
C THR A 127 7.56 -41.20 28.93
N TYR A 128 7.68 -40.02 29.56
CA TYR A 128 8.55 -39.79 30.72
C TYR A 128 7.78 -39.57 32.04
N GLY A 129 6.46 -39.40 31.98
CA GLY A 129 5.61 -39.30 33.16
C GLY A 129 6.02 -38.18 34.11
N LYS A 130 6.09 -38.51 35.40
CA LYS A 130 6.43 -37.55 36.47
C LYS A 130 7.78 -36.85 36.27
N LEU A 131 8.76 -37.54 35.68
CA LEU A 131 10.09 -36.98 35.45
C LEU A 131 10.01 -35.74 34.55
N TYR A 132 9.22 -35.80 33.48
CA TYR A 132 8.98 -34.64 32.63
C TYR A 132 8.08 -33.61 33.33
N MET A 133 6.98 -34.03 33.95
CA MET A 133 6.02 -33.10 34.57
C MET A 133 6.65 -32.22 35.66
N GLN A 134 7.65 -32.73 36.39
CA GLN A 134 8.38 -31.95 37.40
C GLN A 134 9.42 -30.98 36.81
N ASN A 135 9.67 -31.07 35.51
CA ASN A 135 10.73 -30.33 34.80
C ASN A 135 10.22 -29.68 33.51
N SER A 136 8.90 -29.61 33.32
CA SER A 136 8.27 -29.16 32.07
C SER A 136 8.53 -27.67 31.81
N GLU A 137 8.82 -26.89 32.86
CA GLU A 137 9.15 -25.47 32.79
C GLU A 137 10.29 -25.19 31.81
N VAL A 138 11.33 -26.04 31.74
CA VAL A 138 12.45 -25.87 30.80
C VAL A 138 11.97 -25.84 29.34
N PHE A 139 10.95 -26.62 29.01
CA PHE A 139 10.37 -26.65 27.66
C PHE A 139 9.33 -25.55 27.46
N GLN A 140 8.54 -25.21 28.49
CA GLN A 140 7.57 -24.11 28.43
C GLN A 140 8.26 -22.75 28.22
N ASP A 141 9.38 -22.53 28.89
CA ASP A 141 10.23 -21.35 28.71
C ASP A 141 10.74 -21.26 27.26
N LEU A 142 11.20 -22.37 26.69
CA LEU A 142 11.65 -22.43 25.30
C LEU A 142 10.54 -22.00 24.34
N PHE A 143 9.32 -22.54 24.46
CA PHE A 143 8.21 -22.16 23.59
C PHE A 143 7.74 -20.72 23.81
N THR A 144 7.81 -20.22 25.06
CA THR A 144 7.52 -18.82 25.38
C THR A 144 8.48 -17.88 24.68
N GLU A 145 9.79 -18.16 24.73
CA GLU A 145 10.79 -17.34 24.05
C GLU A 145 10.74 -17.48 22.52
N LEU A 146 10.41 -18.66 21.99
CA LEU A 146 10.16 -18.83 20.55
C LEU A 146 8.96 -17.97 20.08
N LYS A 147 7.85 -17.96 20.83
CA LYS A 147 6.69 -17.10 20.56
C LYS A 147 7.07 -15.62 20.67
N ARG A 148 7.86 -15.23 21.68
CA ARG A 148 8.36 -13.87 21.87
C ARG A 148 9.28 -13.41 20.74
N TYR A 149 10.18 -14.28 20.28
CA TYR A 149 11.01 -14.00 19.11
C TYR A 149 10.15 -13.77 17.87
N TYR A 150 9.14 -14.62 17.64
CA TYR A 150 8.27 -14.49 16.49
C TYR A 150 7.46 -13.17 16.49
N THR A 151 6.86 -12.80 17.63
CA THR A 151 6.01 -11.60 17.75
C THR A 151 6.78 -10.26 17.76
N GLY A 152 8.11 -10.29 17.67
CA GLY A 152 8.92 -9.08 17.54
C GLY A 152 9.72 -8.70 18.79
N GLY A 153 9.77 -9.56 19.81
CA GLY A 153 10.63 -9.35 20.96
C GLY A 153 12.11 -9.24 20.59
N ASN A 154 12.86 -8.47 21.38
CA ASN A 154 14.31 -8.35 21.27
C ASN A 154 14.98 -9.60 21.88
N VAL A 155 14.88 -10.72 21.17
CA VAL A 155 15.39 -12.03 21.58
C VAL A 155 16.45 -12.47 20.58
N ASN A 156 17.62 -12.87 21.06
CA ASN A 156 18.61 -13.54 20.24
C ASN A 156 18.27 -15.04 20.19
N LEU A 157 17.71 -15.49 19.07
CA LEU A 157 17.25 -16.88 18.91
C LEU A 157 18.37 -17.89 19.08
N GLU A 158 19.60 -17.55 18.67
CA GLU A 158 20.73 -18.46 18.80
C GLU A 158 21.20 -18.63 20.24
N GLU A 159 21.22 -17.53 20.99
CA GLU A 159 21.58 -17.50 22.41
C GLU A 159 20.53 -18.23 23.24
N MET A 160 19.25 -17.93 23.01
CA MET A 160 18.14 -18.60 23.69
C MET A 160 18.17 -20.13 23.48
N LEU A 161 18.47 -20.59 22.26
CA LEU A 161 18.60 -22.03 21.99
C LEU A 161 19.81 -22.63 22.70
N ASN A 162 20.94 -21.92 22.75
CA ASN A 162 22.11 -22.37 23.50
C ASN A 162 21.78 -22.48 25.01
N ASP A 163 21.12 -21.47 25.58
CA ASP A 163 20.72 -21.44 26.99
C ASP A 163 19.76 -22.58 27.34
N PHE A 164 18.80 -22.88 26.46
CA PHE A 164 17.92 -24.03 26.60
C PHE A 164 18.70 -25.33 26.73
N TRP A 165 19.68 -25.57 25.85
CA TRP A 165 20.48 -26.80 25.88
C TRP A 165 21.39 -26.89 27.10
N SER A 166 21.97 -25.77 27.55
CA SER A 166 22.75 -25.71 28.79
C SER A 166 21.89 -26.03 30.01
N ARG A 167 20.75 -25.36 30.18
CA ARG A 167 19.80 -25.63 31.27
C ARG A 167 19.30 -27.07 31.25
N LEU A 168 19.01 -27.61 30.07
CA LEU A 168 18.57 -28.99 29.92
C LEU A 168 19.67 -29.99 30.30
N LEU A 169 20.92 -29.73 29.93
CA LEU A 169 22.06 -30.57 30.31
C LEU A 169 22.23 -30.63 31.82
N GLU A 170 22.31 -29.46 32.47
CA GLU A 170 22.49 -29.37 33.92
C GLU A 170 21.37 -30.12 34.65
N ARG A 171 20.12 -29.92 34.20
CA ARG A 171 18.97 -30.59 34.80
C ARG A 171 18.99 -32.09 34.59
N MET A 172 19.30 -32.57 33.38
CA MET A 172 19.41 -34.00 33.10
C MET A 172 20.57 -34.64 33.87
N PHE A 173 21.70 -33.95 34.00
CA PHE A 173 22.86 -34.43 34.73
C PHE A 173 22.55 -34.67 36.21
N GLN A 174 21.85 -33.72 36.85
CA GLN A 174 21.36 -33.87 38.22
C GLN A 174 20.37 -35.05 38.37
N LEU A 175 19.43 -35.19 37.42
CA LEU A 175 18.42 -36.25 37.47
C LEU A 175 19.02 -37.66 37.30
N LEU A 176 20.02 -37.81 36.43
CA LEU A 176 20.71 -39.07 36.19
C LEU A 176 21.67 -39.44 37.34
N ASN A 177 22.16 -38.45 38.09
CA ASN A 177 23.12 -38.63 39.19
C ASN A 177 22.55 -38.16 40.53
N SER A 178 21.28 -38.46 40.80
CA SER A 178 20.52 -37.97 41.95
C SER A 178 21.08 -38.36 43.33
N GLN A 179 21.98 -39.34 43.37
CA GLN A 179 22.72 -39.76 44.55
C GLN A 179 23.81 -38.77 45.00
N TYR A 180 24.15 -37.80 44.14
CA TYR A 180 25.14 -36.77 44.42
C TYR A 180 24.49 -35.39 44.52
N HIS A 181 25.15 -34.48 45.22
CA HIS A 181 24.79 -33.07 45.24
C HIS A 181 25.86 -32.28 44.50
N PHE A 182 25.44 -31.55 43.48
CA PHE A 182 26.31 -30.75 42.62
C PHE A 182 26.11 -29.27 42.95
N THR A 183 27.22 -28.55 43.13
CA THR A 183 27.21 -27.08 43.25
C THR A 183 27.05 -26.44 41.87
N ASP A 184 26.61 -25.17 41.84
CA ASP A 184 26.47 -24.42 40.58
C ASP A 184 27.80 -24.33 39.82
N ASP A 185 28.92 -24.10 40.52
CA ASP A 185 30.27 -24.10 39.93
C ASP A 185 30.61 -25.45 39.25
N TYR A 186 30.14 -26.56 39.80
CA TYR A 186 30.36 -27.88 39.22
C TYR A 186 29.52 -28.05 37.95
N LEU A 187 28.28 -27.57 37.94
CA LEU A 187 27.41 -27.63 36.77
C LEU A 187 27.92 -26.70 35.66
N GLU A 188 28.43 -25.52 35.98
CA GLU A 188 29.09 -24.64 35.02
C GLU A 188 30.33 -25.33 34.42
N CYS A 189 31.09 -26.06 35.24
CA CYS A 189 32.20 -26.89 34.77
C CYS A 189 31.72 -27.97 33.80
N VAL A 190 30.63 -28.68 34.10
CA VAL A 190 30.02 -29.67 33.19
C VAL A 190 29.63 -29.01 31.85
N SER A 191 28.99 -27.85 31.90
CA SER A 191 28.58 -27.08 30.73
C SER A 191 29.76 -26.72 29.82
N LYS A 192 30.98 -26.50 30.36
CA LYS A 192 32.22 -26.25 29.57
C LYS A 192 32.68 -27.44 28.73
N TYR A 193 32.32 -28.68 29.08
CA TYR A 193 32.69 -29.88 28.32
C TYR A 193 31.63 -30.33 27.32
N THR A 194 30.51 -29.62 27.21
CA THR A 194 29.38 -29.97 26.33
C THR A 194 29.79 -30.17 24.87
N ASP A 195 30.63 -29.28 24.34
CA ASP A 195 31.05 -29.33 22.94
C ASP A 195 31.94 -30.55 22.62
N GLN A 196 32.73 -31.00 23.60
CA GLN A 196 33.62 -32.15 23.45
C GLN A 196 32.87 -33.47 23.62
N LEU A 197 32.01 -33.55 24.64
CA LEU A 197 31.31 -34.78 25.02
C LEU A 197 30.03 -35.01 24.21
N LYS A 198 29.43 -33.94 23.67
CA LYS A 198 28.17 -33.97 22.91
C LYS A 198 27.10 -34.87 23.55
N PRO A 199 26.64 -34.58 24.78
CA PRO A 199 25.67 -35.42 25.49
C PRO A 199 24.35 -35.61 24.73
N PHE A 200 23.99 -34.65 23.87
CA PHE A 200 22.82 -34.71 22.99
C PHE A 200 23.17 -35.02 21.52
N GLY A 201 24.41 -35.49 21.26
CA GLY A 201 24.94 -35.70 19.92
C GLY A 201 24.92 -34.41 19.09
N ASP A 202 24.58 -34.54 17.81
CA ASP A 202 24.48 -33.38 16.90
C ASP A 202 23.09 -32.70 16.90
N ILE A 203 22.17 -33.13 17.76
CA ILE A 203 20.79 -32.62 17.79
C ILE A 203 20.74 -31.11 18.11
N PRO A 204 21.45 -30.58 19.13
CA PRO A 204 21.44 -29.14 19.41
C PRO A 204 21.85 -28.29 18.20
N ARG A 205 22.92 -28.68 17.52
CA ARG A 205 23.43 -27.98 16.33
C ARG A 205 22.45 -28.02 15.17
N LYS A 206 21.86 -29.18 14.89
CA LYS A 206 20.88 -29.34 13.79
C LYS A 206 19.60 -28.57 14.08
N LEU A 207 19.07 -28.69 15.30
CA LEU A 207 17.86 -27.99 15.72
C LEU A 207 18.08 -26.48 15.66
N LYS A 208 19.20 -25.98 16.19
CA LYS A 208 19.57 -24.55 16.09
C LYS A 208 19.55 -24.05 14.65
N ALA A 209 20.26 -24.73 13.75
CA ALA A 209 20.30 -24.30 12.34
C ALA A 209 18.91 -24.30 11.67
N GLN A 210 18.09 -25.32 11.93
CA GLN A 210 16.75 -25.44 11.33
C GLN A 210 15.77 -24.41 11.91
N VAL A 211 15.71 -24.29 13.23
CA VAL A 211 14.82 -23.36 13.95
C VAL A 211 15.18 -21.93 13.60
N THR A 212 16.46 -21.55 13.64
CA THR A 212 16.90 -20.20 13.27
C THR A 212 16.45 -19.83 11.86
N ARG A 213 16.70 -20.71 10.88
CA ARG A 213 16.33 -20.44 9.49
C ARG A 213 14.81 -20.35 9.30
N ALA A 214 14.05 -21.24 9.92
CA ALA A 214 12.60 -21.27 9.79
C ALA A 214 11.93 -20.05 10.43
N PHE A 215 12.35 -19.67 11.64
CA PHE A 215 11.77 -18.54 12.36
C PHE A 215 12.13 -17.20 11.73
N ILE A 216 13.36 -17.01 11.26
CA ILE A 216 13.74 -15.81 10.51
C ILE A 216 12.85 -15.69 9.27
N ALA A 217 12.73 -16.75 8.47
CA ALA A 217 11.90 -16.73 7.27
C ALA A 217 10.42 -16.43 7.57
N ALA A 218 9.83 -17.11 8.56
CA ALA A 218 8.44 -16.90 8.96
C ALA A 218 8.19 -15.47 9.46
N ARG A 219 9.04 -14.99 10.37
CA ARG A 219 8.95 -13.63 10.94
C ARG A 219 9.11 -12.57 9.85
N THR A 220 10.17 -12.67 9.04
CA THR A 220 10.43 -11.70 7.95
C THR A 220 9.29 -11.69 6.94
N PHE A 221 8.72 -12.84 6.59
CA PHE A 221 7.59 -12.92 5.67
C PHE A 221 6.33 -12.24 6.21
N VAL A 222 5.95 -12.53 7.47
CA VAL A 222 4.76 -11.91 8.09
C VAL A 222 4.96 -10.41 8.30
N GLN A 223 6.16 -10.00 8.75
CA GLN A 223 6.51 -8.58 8.85
C GLN A 223 6.48 -7.88 7.49
N GLY A 224 6.94 -8.55 6.43
CA GLY A 224 6.81 -8.08 5.05
C GLY A 224 5.35 -7.81 4.71
N LEU A 225 4.45 -8.76 4.94
CA LEU A 225 3.00 -8.58 4.71
C LEU A 225 2.41 -7.41 5.53
N MET A 226 2.88 -7.20 6.75
CA MET A 226 2.49 -6.06 7.60
C MET A 226 2.94 -4.72 7.00
N VAL A 227 4.19 -4.63 6.54
CA VAL A 227 4.73 -3.45 5.87
C VAL A 227 3.98 -3.18 4.57
N GLY A 228 3.78 -4.20 3.73
CA GLY A 228 3.01 -4.09 2.49
C GLY A 228 1.58 -3.60 2.73
N ARG A 229 0.91 -4.10 3.78
CA ARG A 229 -0.40 -3.59 4.25
C ARG A 229 -0.34 -2.11 4.58
N GLU A 230 0.66 -1.67 5.34
CA GLU A 230 0.77 -0.29 5.80
C GLU A 230 1.08 0.68 4.66
N VAL A 231 2.01 0.31 3.78
CA VAL A 231 2.33 1.07 2.57
C VAL A 231 1.09 1.19 1.69
N ALA A 232 0.43 0.08 1.36
CA ALA A 232 -0.78 0.07 0.53
C ALA A 232 -1.89 0.99 1.10
N ASN A 233 -2.09 0.99 2.42
CA ASN A 233 -3.09 1.85 3.07
C ASN A 233 -2.69 3.33 3.08
N ARG A 234 -1.41 3.65 3.23
CA ARG A 234 -0.92 5.04 3.24
C ARG A 234 -0.93 5.65 1.85
N VAL A 235 -0.48 4.91 0.84
CA VAL A 235 -0.41 5.33 -0.57
C VAL A 235 -1.80 5.66 -1.13
N ALA A 236 -2.81 4.87 -0.76
CA ALA A 236 -4.20 5.11 -1.17
C ALA A 236 -4.79 6.43 -0.62
N LYS A 237 -4.22 6.96 0.48
CA LYS A 237 -4.72 8.14 1.20
C LYS A 237 -3.84 9.38 1.02
N VAL A 238 -2.90 9.36 0.07
CA VAL A 238 -2.07 10.52 -0.24
C VAL A 238 -2.96 11.64 -0.77
N ASN A 239 -2.82 12.83 -0.19
CA ASN A 239 -3.59 14.00 -0.61
C ASN A 239 -3.33 14.35 -2.07
N VAL A 240 -4.42 14.63 -2.81
CA VAL A 240 -4.33 15.05 -4.20
C VAL A 240 -3.74 16.47 -4.30
N ALA A 241 -2.67 16.62 -5.08
CA ALA A 241 -2.03 17.93 -5.26
C ALA A 241 -2.99 18.95 -5.92
N PRO A 242 -3.00 20.23 -5.52
CA PRO A 242 -3.89 21.24 -6.11
C PRO A 242 -3.73 21.39 -7.64
N ALA A 243 -2.51 21.19 -8.16
CA ALA A 243 -2.26 21.20 -9.60
C ALA A 243 -2.95 20.03 -10.33
N CYS A 244 -2.98 18.84 -9.71
CA CYS A 244 -3.72 17.69 -10.22
C CYS A 244 -5.22 17.97 -10.23
N VAL A 245 -5.77 18.51 -9.13
CA VAL A 245 -7.20 18.86 -9.06
C VAL A 245 -7.59 19.83 -10.19
N LYS A 246 -6.79 20.87 -10.44
CA LYS A 246 -7.00 21.78 -11.58
C LYS A 246 -6.95 21.05 -12.92
N ALA A 247 -6.01 20.13 -13.12
CA ALA A 247 -5.87 19.35 -14.35
C ALA A 247 -7.07 18.40 -14.57
N LEU A 248 -7.53 17.72 -13.51
CA LEU A 248 -8.72 16.87 -13.53
C LEU A 248 -9.98 17.68 -13.85
N THR A 249 -10.16 18.85 -13.23
CA THR A 249 -11.29 19.75 -13.51
C THR A 249 -11.26 20.25 -14.95
N ARG A 250 -10.08 20.63 -15.46
CA ARG A 250 -9.89 20.99 -16.88
C ARG A 250 -10.32 19.89 -17.83
N MET A 251 -9.95 18.66 -17.50
CA MET A 251 -10.22 17.50 -18.32
C MET A 251 -11.68 17.05 -18.27
N LEU A 252 -12.28 16.99 -17.08
CA LEU A 252 -13.60 16.40 -16.85
C LEU A 252 -14.75 17.41 -16.95
N TYR A 253 -14.54 18.64 -16.46
CA TYR A 253 -15.64 19.57 -16.18
C TYR A 253 -15.58 20.88 -16.95
N CYS A 254 -14.42 21.31 -17.47
CA CYS A 254 -14.43 22.47 -18.35
C CYS A 254 -15.22 22.28 -19.67
N PRO A 255 -15.48 21.06 -20.18
CA PRO A 255 -16.48 20.87 -21.23
C PRO A 255 -17.90 21.30 -20.80
N TYR A 256 -18.30 21.10 -19.53
CA TYR A 256 -19.58 21.62 -19.02
C TYR A 256 -19.61 23.14 -19.13
N CYS A 257 -18.54 23.80 -18.71
CA CYS A 257 -18.46 25.26 -18.76
C CYS A 257 -18.47 25.79 -20.20
N ARG A 258 -18.04 25.01 -21.19
CA ARG A 258 -18.07 25.37 -22.62
C ARG A 258 -19.34 24.91 -23.35
N GLY A 259 -20.40 24.53 -22.63
CA GLY A 259 -21.66 24.12 -23.24
C GLY A 259 -21.65 22.70 -23.83
N MET A 260 -20.67 21.87 -23.50
CA MET A 260 -20.50 20.51 -24.05
C MET A 260 -20.36 19.46 -22.92
N PRO A 261 -21.40 19.27 -22.07
CA PRO A 261 -21.30 18.35 -20.93
C PRO A 261 -21.15 16.88 -21.31
N GLY A 262 -21.53 16.49 -22.54
CA GLY A 262 -21.39 15.11 -23.03
C GLY A 262 -20.01 14.76 -23.59
N LEU A 263 -19.11 15.74 -23.74
CA LEU A 263 -17.79 15.53 -24.36
C LEU A 263 -16.86 14.77 -23.41
N LYS A 264 -16.39 13.60 -23.86
CA LYS A 264 -15.40 12.79 -23.14
C LYS A 264 -13.97 13.27 -23.44
N PRO A 265 -13.04 13.21 -22.47
CA PRO A 265 -11.65 13.54 -22.72
C PRO A 265 -11.00 12.50 -23.66
N CYS A 266 -10.07 12.95 -24.50
CA CYS A 266 -9.29 12.06 -25.35
C CYS A 266 -8.46 11.08 -24.48
N PRO A 267 -8.26 9.82 -24.89
CA PRO A 267 -7.51 8.83 -24.09
C PRO A 267 -6.11 9.28 -23.67
N ASN A 268 -5.34 9.87 -24.59
CA ASN A 268 -3.99 10.37 -24.30
C ASN A 268 -4.00 11.57 -23.35
N TYR A 269 -5.01 12.43 -23.44
CA TYR A 269 -5.15 13.55 -22.51
C TYR A 269 -5.46 13.03 -21.10
N CYS A 270 -6.38 12.06 -21.00
CA CYS A 270 -6.67 11.36 -19.75
C CYS A 270 -5.43 10.73 -19.15
N HIS A 271 -4.70 9.94 -19.94
CA HIS A 271 -3.50 9.26 -19.49
C HIS A 271 -2.44 10.25 -18.96
N ASN A 272 -2.23 11.38 -19.64
CA ASN A 272 -1.25 12.38 -19.22
C ASN A 272 -1.65 13.06 -17.90
N VAL A 273 -2.94 13.40 -17.72
CA VAL A 273 -3.44 13.96 -16.46
C VAL A 273 -3.30 12.94 -15.33
N MET A 274 -3.72 11.70 -15.55
CA MET A 274 -3.64 10.63 -14.54
C MET A 274 -2.20 10.34 -14.14
N ARG A 275 -1.26 10.28 -15.11
CA ARG A 275 0.18 10.10 -14.82
C ARG A 275 0.73 11.24 -13.97
N GLY A 276 0.37 12.49 -14.27
CA GLY A 276 0.78 13.64 -13.46
C GLY A 276 0.19 13.61 -12.04
N CYS A 277 -1.06 13.16 -11.91
CA CYS A 277 -1.75 13.04 -10.62
C CYS A 277 -1.19 11.91 -9.74
N LEU A 278 -0.72 10.82 -10.35
CA LEU A 278 -0.20 9.63 -9.66
C LEU A 278 1.33 9.56 -9.64
N ALA A 279 2.04 10.65 -9.92
CA ALA A 279 3.49 10.66 -10.02
C ALA A 279 4.18 10.17 -8.73
N ASN A 280 3.75 10.69 -7.57
CA ASN A 280 4.31 10.29 -6.27
C ASN A 280 4.06 8.80 -5.97
N GLN A 281 2.94 8.24 -6.44
CA GLN A 281 2.65 6.82 -6.30
C GLN A 281 3.50 5.98 -7.24
N ALA A 282 3.77 6.49 -8.46
CA ALA A 282 4.62 5.83 -9.44
C ALA A 282 6.10 5.75 -9.00
N ASP A 283 6.57 6.70 -8.19
CA ASP A 283 7.93 6.67 -7.64
C ASP A 283 8.19 5.42 -6.77
N LEU A 284 7.14 4.80 -6.22
CA LEU A 284 7.23 3.57 -5.43
C LEU A 284 7.33 2.29 -6.27
N ASP A 285 7.09 2.36 -7.58
CA ASP A 285 6.97 1.17 -8.45
C ASP A 285 8.21 0.27 -8.39
N SER A 286 9.41 0.85 -8.48
CA SER A 286 10.67 0.10 -8.44
C SER A 286 10.88 -0.67 -7.13
N GLU A 287 10.79 0.02 -5.99
CA GLU A 287 10.93 -0.58 -4.66
C GLU A 287 9.80 -1.57 -4.35
N TRP A 288 8.59 -1.30 -4.87
CA TRP A 288 7.45 -2.20 -4.70
C TRP A 288 7.64 -3.52 -5.46
N ASN A 289 8.13 -3.47 -6.69
CA ASN A 289 8.42 -4.67 -7.50
C ASN A 289 9.51 -5.52 -6.84
N LEU A 290 10.57 -4.88 -6.32
CA LEU A 290 11.60 -5.55 -5.52
C LEU A 290 11.02 -6.20 -4.24
N PHE A 291 10.09 -5.52 -3.58
CA PHE A 291 9.45 -6.01 -2.36
C PHE A 291 8.55 -7.22 -2.60
N ILE A 292 7.78 -7.25 -3.69
CA ILE A 292 6.90 -8.39 -4.03
C ILE A 292 7.64 -9.52 -4.75
N GLY A 293 8.83 -9.24 -5.31
CA GLY A 293 9.68 -10.21 -6.00
C GLY A 293 9.32 -10.44 -7.47
N ASP A 294 8.84 -9.39 -8.16
CA ASP A 294 8.61 -9.37 -9.62
C ASP A 294 9.85 -8.87 -10.40
#